data_AF-A0A963PFI4-F1
#
_entry.id   AF-A0A963PFI4-F1
#
_cell.length_a   1.000
_cell.length_b   1.000
_cell.length_c   1.000
_cell.angle_alpha   90.00
_cell.angle_beta   90.00
_cell.angle_gamma   90.00
#
_symmetry.space_group_name_H-M   'P 1'
#
loop_
_entity.id
_entity.type
_entity.pdbx_description
1 polymer ?
#
loop_
_entity_poly.entity_id
_entity_poly.type
_entity_poly.pdbx_seq_one_letter_code
_entity_poly.pdbx_strand_id
1 'polypeptide(L)'
;IAPGANLSDSVACFEATHGTAPKYAGKDYVNPGSEILSAEMMLRHMGWTEAADLVISSMEKAIQSKKVTYDFARLMDGATQVSCSGFGQVMIDHM
;
A
#
# COMPACT_ATOMS: atom_id res chain seq x y z
N ILE A 1 -4.62 5.46 -3.43
CA ILE A 1 -4.30 4.40 -2.45
C ILE A 1 -4.81 4.77 -1.05
N ALA A 2 -6.06 5.20 -0.92
CA ALA A 2 -6.57 5.72 0.34
C ALA A 2 -6.61 4.61 1.42
N PRO A 3 -6.11 4.85 2.64
CA PRO A 3 -6.27 3.93 3.76
C PRO A 3 -7.56 4.20 4.52
N GLY A 4 -7.96 3.27 5.40
CA GLY A 4 -9.20 3.34 6.16
C GLY A 4 -9.11 2.61 7.50
N ALA A 5 -9.82 3.16 8.49
CA ALA A 5 -10.02 2.56 9.79
C ALA A 5 -11.40 2.89 10.34
N ASN A 6 -12.01 1.92 11.01
CA ASN A 6 -13.23 2.07 11.79
C ASN A 6 -12.89 1.84 13.27
N LEU A 7 -13.20 2.82 14.12
CA LEU A 7 -12.78 2.86 15.51
C LEU A 7 -14.00 2.91 16.43
N SER A 8 -13.93 2.17 17.53
CA SER A 8 -14.77 2.32 18.72
C SER A 8 -13.88 2.58 19.95
N ASP A 9 -14.50 2.74 21.12
CA ASP A 9 -13.77 2.95 22.37
C ASP A 9 -12.88 1.75 22.76
N SER A 10 -13.16 0.55 22.25
CA SER A 10 -12.51 -0.69 22.66
C SER A 10 -11.95 -1.54 21.52
N VAL A 11 -12.28 -1.22 20.27
CA VAL A 11 -11.89 -2.00 19.09
C VAL A 11 -11.55 -1.07 17.93
N ALA A 12 -10.49 -1.41 17.20
CA ALA A 12 -10.12 -0.77 15.95
C ALA A 12 -10.05 -1.81 14.83
N CYS A 13 -10.65 -1.52 13.67
CA CYS A 13 -10.59 -2.35 12.47
C CYS A 13 -10.03 -1.53 11.32
N PHE A 14 -8.91 -1.96 10.74
CA PHE A 14 -8.23 -1.29 9.64
C PHE A 14 -8.52 -2.06 8.35
N GLU A 15 -8.85 -1.37 7.27
CA GLU A 15 -9.34 -2.00 6.04
C GLU A 15 -8.83 -1.31 4.78
N ALA A 16 -8.72 -2.06 3.69
CA ALA A 16 -8.59 -1.46 2.37
C ALA A 16 -9.92 -0.76 2.00
N THR A 17 -9.84 0.43 1.41
CA THR A 17 -11.04 1.24 1.11
C THR A 17 -11.60 1.03 -0.30
N HIS A 18 -10.93 0.21 -1.12
CA HIS A 18 -11.37 -0.11 -2.47
C HIS A 18 -12.26 -1.37 -2.49
N GLY A 19 -13.10 -1.49 -3.52
CA GLY A 19 -13.90 -2.69 -3.74
C GLY A 19 -13.08 -3.91 -4.15
N THR A 20 -13.73 -5.07 -4.24
CA THR A 20 -13.10 -6.39 -4.47
C THR A 20 -12.50 -6.60 -5.86
N ALA A 21 -12.87 -5.75 -6.83
CA ALA A 21 -12.43 -5.80 -8.23
C ALA A 21 -12.31 -7.23 -8.83
N PRO A 22 -13.41 -8.04 -8.88
CA PRO A 22 -13.34 -9.48 -9.16
C PRO A 22 -12.62 -9.86 -10.47
N LYS A 23 -12.69 -9.00 -11.49
CA LYS A 23 -11.97 -9.18 -12.77
C LYS A 23 -10.44 -9.28 -12.64
N TYR A 24 -9.87 -8.83 -11.52
CA TYR A 24 -8.44 -8.87 -11.22
C TYR A 24 -8.08 -9.83 -10.08
N ALA A 25 -9.07 -10.51 -9.47
CA ALA A 25 -8.82 -11.45 -8.40
C ALA A 25 -7.86 -12.57 -8.85
N GLY A 26 -6.85 -12.86 -8.03
CA GLY A 26 -5.85 -13.90 -8.29
C GLY A 26 -4.84 -13.59 -9.40
N LYS A 27 -4.82 -12.37 -9.96
CA LYS A 27 -3.94 -12.01 -11.10
C LYS A 27 -2.64 -11.31 -10.72
N ASP A 28 -2.35 -11.17 -9.43
CA ASP A 28 -1.14 -10.46 -8.94
C ASP A 28 -0.94 -9.08 -9.59
N TYR A 29 -2.01 -8.28 -9.68
CA TYR A 29 -2.06 -7.12 -10.59
C TYR A 29 -2.40 -5.79 -9.92
N VAL A 30 -3.27 -5.83 -8.91
CA VAL A 30 -3.81 -4.61 -8.27
C VAL A 30 -2.79 -3.97 -7.33
N ASN A 31 -2.98 -2.70 -7.04
CA ASN A 31 -2.15 -1.96 -6.11
C ASN A 31 -2.48 -2.35 -4.65
N PRO A 32 -1.53 -2.87 -3.86
CA PRO A 32 -1.77 -3.21 -2.45
C PRO A 32 -1.72 -2.00 -1.51
N GLY A 33 -1.44 -0.79 -2.03
CA GLY A 33 -1.13 0.39 -1.23
C GLY A 33 -2.24 0.85 -0.30
N SER A 34 -3.53 0.60 -0.60
CA SER A 34 -4.63 0.92 0.31
C SER A 34 -4.52 0.11 1.60
N GLU A 35 -4.40 -1.22 1.50
CA GLU A 35 -4.31 -2.11 2.65
C GLU A 35 -3.00 -1.93 3.42
N ILE A 36 -1.88 -1.72 2.71
CA ILE A 36 -0.57 -1.43 3.34
C ILE A 36 -0.62 -0.14 4.16
N LEU A 37 -1.23 0.93 3.65
CA LEU A 37 -1.36 2.18 4.40
C LEU A 37 -2.40 2.08 5.53
N SER A 38 -3.41 1.23 5.41
CA SER A 38 -4.28 0.92 6.55
C SER A 38 -3.52 0.13 7.63
N ALA A 39 -2.60 -0.74 7.25
CA ALA A 39 -1.69 -1.41 8.19
C ALA A 39 -0.68 -0.42 8.82
N GLU A 40 -0.23 0.61 8.09
CA GLU A 40 0.53 1.72 8.68
C GLU A 40 -0.27 2.42 9.79
N MET A 41 -1.53 2.76 9.53
CA MET A 41 -2.42 3.34 10.54
C MET A 41 -2.58 2.39 11.75
N MET A 42 -2.66 1.08 11.51
CA MET A 42 -2.72 0.05 12.56
C MET A 42 -1.45 0.03 13.43
N LEU A 43 -0.27 0.02 12.80
CA LEU A 43 1.02 0.08 13.51
C LEU A 43 1.10 1.34 14.39
N ARG A 44 0.70 2.47 13.83
CA ARG A 44 0.66 3.74 14.56
C ARG A 44 -0.33 3.70 15.74
N HIS A 45 -1.50 3.10 15.54
CA HIS A 45 -2.50 2.90 16.61
C HIS A 45 -1.99 1.95 17.72
N MET A 46 -1.18 0.96 17.38
CA MET A 46 -0.51 0.05 18.33
C MET A 46 0.67 0.70 19.07
N GLY A 47 1.03 1.95 18.73
CA GLY A 47 2.18 2.65 19.29
C GLY A 47 3.51 2.26 18.66
N TRP A 48 3.52 1.50 17.56
CA TRP A 48 4.72 1.09 16.82
C TRP A 48 5.08 2.13 15.77
N THR A 49 5.37 3.34 16.22
CA THR A 49 5.54 4.53 15.37
C THR A 49 6.70 4.41 14.39
N GLU A 50 7.81 3.82 14.80
CA GLU A 50 9.01 3.66 13.97
C GLU A 50 8.75 2.70 12.80
N ALA A 51 7.98 1.63 13.05
CA ALA A 51 7.56 0.70 11.99
C ALA A 51 6.58 1.38 11.02
N ALA A 52 5.65 2.18 11.53
CA ALA A 52 4.74 2.96 10.70
C ALA A 52 5.50 3.97 9.80
N ASP A 53 6.49 4.66 10.37
CA ASP A 53 7.32 5.63 9.64
C ASP A 53 8.18 4.96 8.56
N LEU A 54 8.68 3.73 8.81
CA LEU A 54 9.36 2.93 7.78
C LEU A 54 8.44 2.59 6.61
N VAL A 55 7.17 2.24 6.86
CA VAL A 55 6.18 1.97 5.80
C VAL A 55 5.92 3.22 4.95
N ILE A 56 5.76 4.40 5.58
CA ILE A 56 5.58 5.67 4.86
C ILE A 56 6.81 5.98 3.99
N SER A 57 8.00 5.98 4.58
CA SER A 57 9.26 6.24 3.87
C SER A 57 9.47 5.27 2.70
N SER A 58 9.19 3.99 2.91
CA SER A 58 9.26 2.96 1.86
C SER A 58 8.26 3.21 0.73
N MET A 59 7.01 3.54 1.05
CA MET A 59 5.98 3.87 0.05
C MET A 59 6.37 5.09 -0.79
N GLU A 60 6.86 6.15 -0.15
CA GLU A 60 7.32 7.37 -0.81
C GLU A 60 8.46 7.07 -1.80
N LYS A 61 9.49 6.36 -1.35
CA LYS A 61 10.63 5.96 -2.18
C LYS A 61 10.21 5.04 -3.34
N ALA A 62 9.31 4.08 -3.09
CA ALA A 62 8.79 3.18 -4.12
C ALA A 62 8.07 3.95 -5.24
N ILE A 63 7.18 4.89 -4.89
CA ILE A 63 6.48 5.74 -5.86
C ILE A 63 7.46 6.66 -6.60
N GLN A 64 8.42 7.28 -5.90
CA GLN A 64 9.44 8.14 -6.50
C GLN A 64 10.34 7.40 -7.48
N SER A 65 10.66 6.12 -7.23
CA SER A 65 11.43 5.27 -8.15
C SER A 65 10.68 4.93 -9.45
N LYS A 66 9.38 5.25 -9.54
CA LYS A 66 8.47 4.91 -10.63
C LYS A 66 8.36 3.40 -10.92
N LYS A 67 8.75 2.55 -9.97
CA LYS A 67 8.46 1.11 -10.00
C LYS A 67 7.14 0.87 -9.28
N VAL A 68 6.04 0.91 -10.03
CA VAL A 68 4.68 1.00 -9.49
C VAL A 68 3.73 0.03 -10.20
N THR A 69 2.60 -0.29 -9.58
CA THR A 69 1.56 -1.11 -10.20
C THR A 69 0.88 -0.39 -11.37
N TYR A 70 0.16 -1.16 -12.20
CA TYR A 70 -0.43 -0.70 -13.47
C TYR A 70 -1.27 0.59 -13.36
N ASP A 71 -2.04 0.73 -12.29
CA ASP A 71 -2.92 1.87 -12.03
C ASP A 71 -2.18 3.21 -11.97
N PHE A 72 -0.97 3.23 -11.41
CA PHE A 72 -0.06 4.38 -11.48
C PHE A 72 0.75 4.40 -12.77
N ALA A 73 1.32 3.26 -13.18
CA ALA A 73 2.24 3.21 -14.32
C ALA A 73 1.60 3.78 -15.60
N ARG A 74 0.31 3.52 -15.84
CA ARG A 74 -0.42 4.04 -17.01
C ARG A 74 -0.62 5.56 -17.03
N LEU A 75 -0.31 6.25 -15.92
CA LEU A 75 -0.45 7.71 -15.75
C LEU A 75 0.92 8.40 -15.63
N MET A 76 2.03 7.67 -15.74
CA MET A 76 3.38 8.16 -15.49
C MET A 76 4.30 7.91 -16.69
N ASP A 77 4.99 8.96 -17.14
CA ASP A 77 6.04 8.80 -18.14
C ASP A 77 7.28 8.12 -17.56
N GLY A 78 7.75 7.08 -18.26
CA GLY A 78 8.95 6.32 -17.89
C GLY A 78 8.79 5.42 -16.66
N ALA A 79 7.56 5.07 -16.27
CA ALA A 79 7.35 4.14 -15.17
C ALA A 79 7.67 2.70 -15.57
N THR A 80 8.21 1.93 -14.61
CA THR A 80 8.34 0.49 -14.72
C THR A 80 7.15 -0.15 -14.03
N GLN A 81 6.26 -0.77 -14.81
CA GLN A 81 5.12 -1.50 -14.25
C GLN A 81 5.62 -2.76 -13.52
N VAL A 82 5.19 -2.95 -12.26
CA VAL A 82 5.41 -4.17 -11.48
C VAL A 82 4.07 -4.83 -11.10
N SER A 83 4.13 -6.10 -10.66
CA SER A 83 2.98 -6.84 -10.12
C SER A 83 2.60 -6.36 -8.71
N CYS A 84 1.49 -6.86 -8.16
CA CYS A 84 1.09 -6.57 -6.77
C CYS A 84 2.19 -7.01 -5.79
N SER A 85 2.62 -8.27 -5.87
CA SER A 85 3.73 -8.82 -5.09
C SER A 85 5.05 -8.08 -5.36
N GLY A 86 5.31 -7.73 -6.62
CA GLY A 86 6.49 -6.99 -7.04
C GLY A 86 6.55 -5.59 -6.42
N PHE A 87 5.42 -4.90 -6.29
CA PHE A 87 5.38 -3.61 -5.59
C PHE A 87 5.69 -3.76 -4.10
N GLY A 88 5.20 -4.83 -3.46
CA GLY A 88 5.60 -5.19 -2.09
C GLY A 88 7.11 -5.40 -1.95
N GLN A 89 7.75 -6.09 -2.90
CA GLN A 89 9.20 -6.26 -2.91
C GLN A 89 9.94 -4.93 -3.11
N VAL A 90 9.48 -4.08 -4.05
CA VAL A 90 10.05 -2.73 -4.26
C VAL A 90 9.98 -1.90 -2.98
N MET A 91 8.88 -1.97 -2.24
CA MET A 91 8.77 -1.33 -0.94
C MET A 91 9.80 -1.87 0.05
N ILE A 92 9.94 -3.19 0.18
CA ILE A 92 10.91 -3.82 1.08
C ILE A 92 12.35 -3.39 0.74
N ASP A 93 12.70 -3.34 -0.56
CA ASP A 93 14.03 -2.92 -1.03
C ASP A 93 14.33 -1.44 -0.70
N HIS A 94 13.30 -0.64 -0.36
CA HIS A 94 13.40 0.78 -0.02
C HIS A 94 13.27 1.09 1.48
N MET A 95 13.07 0.09 2.33
CA MET A 95 13.11 0.25 3.80
C MET A 95 14.52 0.60 4.26
#